data_AF-A0A6L7ZZF9-F1
#
_entry.id   AF-A0A6L7ZZF9-F1
#
_cell.length_a   1.000
_cell.length_b   1.000
_cell.length_c   1.000
_cell.angle_alpha   90.00
_cell.angle_beta   90.00
_cell.angle_gamma   90.00
#
_symmetry.space_group_name_H-M   'P 1'
#
loop_
_entity.id
_entity.type
_entity.pdbx_description
1 polymer ?
#
loop_
_entity_poly.entity_id
_entity_poly.type
_entity_poly.pdbx_seq_one_letter_code
_entity_poly.pdbx_strand_id
1 'polypeptide(L)'
;MRLIGWIVIGLVGIVFIVFATHNYHVAIVNLWPAPLTLALPVYGLAFGGIALGFLGGALVAWLAGGKGRRRTREIRRTARQLERQVEAGGGVPAVRAG
;
A
#
# COMPACT_ATOMS: atom_id res chain seq x y z
N MET A 1 10.53 -15.48 13.31
CA MET A 1 10.08 -14.62 12.18
C MET A 1 10.82 -13.28 12.09
N ARG A 2 11.17 -12.62 13.20
CA ARG A 2 11.91 -11.34 13.16
C ARG A 2 13.29 -11.46 12.47
N LEU A 3 14.08 -12.50 12.78
CA LEU A 3 15.42 -12.69 12.19
C LEU A 3 15.39 -12.85 10.65
N ILE A 4 14.46 -13.65 10.13
CA ILE A 4 14.28 -13.83 8.68
C ILE A 4 13.94 -12.49 8.01
N GLY A 5 13.04 -11.71 8.63
CA GLY A 5 12.73 -10.36 8.16
C GLY A 5 13.97 -9.45 8.09
N TRP A 6 14.80 -9.46 9.13
CA TRP A 6 16.06 -8.68 9.15
C TRP A 6 17.07 -9.16 8.10
N ILE A 7 17.19 -10.47 7.86
CA ILE A 7 18.05 -11.03 6.81
C ILE A 7 17.57 -10.57 5.43
N VAL A 8 16.26 -10.66 5.17
CA VAL A 8 15.68 -10.21 3.89
C VAL A 8 15.91 -8.72 3.69
N ILE A 9 15.67 -7.90 4.71
CA ILE A 9 15.93 -6.45 4.66
C ILE A 9 17.40 -6.18 4.40
N GLY A 10 18.31 -6.87 5.09
CA GLY A 10 19.75 -6.73 4.90
C GLY A 10 20.16 -7.10 3.48
N LEU A 11 19.67 -8.22 2.95
CA LEU A 11 19.96 -8.67 1.58
C LEU A 11 19.48 -7.65 0.54
N VAL A 12 18.24 -7.17 0.68
CA VAL A 12 17.69 -6.13 -0.20
C VAL A 12 18.54 -4.86 -0.08
N GLY A 13 18.91 -4.43 1.13
CA GLY A 13 19.77 -3.27 1.34
C GLY A 13 21.13 -3.39 0.63
N ILE A 14 21.77 -4.56 0.71
CA ILE A 14 23.02 -4.83 0.00
C ILE A 14 22.85 -4.67 -1.51
N VAL A 15 21.78 -5.20 -2.09
CA VAL A 15 21.49 -5.05 -3.53
C VAL A 15 21.37 -3.57 -3.90
N PHE A 16 20.66 -2.77 -3.11
CA PHE A 16 20.52 -1.33 -3.34
C PHE A 16 21.86 -0.61 -3.24
N ILE A 17 22.69 -0.92 -2.25
CA ILE A 17 24.01 -0.32 -2.08
C ILE A 17 24.91 -0.65 -3.29
N VAL A 18 25.02 -1.93 -3.65
CA VAL A 18 25.84 -2.36 -4.80
C VAL A 18 25.37 -1.69 -6.09
N PHE A 19 24.05 -1.63 -6.31
CA PHE A 19 23.46 -0.95 -7.46
C PHE A 19 23.83 0.54 -7.46
N ALA A 20 23.70 1.25 -6.34
CA ALA A 20 24.05 2.66 -6.24
C ALA A 20 25.55 2.92 -6.48
N THR A 21 26.42 2.09 -5.90
CA THR A 21 27.87 2.21 -6.03
C THR A 21 28.37 1.92 -7.45
N HIS A 22 27.68 1.08 -8.22
CA HIS A 22 28.08 0.77 -9.61
C HIS A 22 27.35 1.62 -10.66
N ASN A 23 26.19 2.17 -10.32
CA ASN A 23 25.34 2.93 -11.25
C ASN A 23 25.28 4.42 -10.90
N TYR A 24 26.43 5.00 -10.58
CA TYR A 24 26.59 6.43 -10.29
C TYR A 24 26.68 7.31 -11.54
N HIS A 25 26.78 6.70 -12.72
CA HIS A 25 26.82 7.42 -13.98
C HIS A 25 25.54 8.24 -14.19
N VAL A 26 25.72 9.48 -14.62
CA VAL A 26 24.62 10.41 -14.85
C VAL A 26 23.88 9.99 -16.13
N ALA A 27 22.59 9.76 -16.00
CA ALA A 27 21.68 9.56 -17.11
C ALA A 27 20.84 10.83 -17.32
N ILE A 28 20.65 11.19 -18.59
CA ILE A 28 19.78 12.28 -19.00
C ILE A 28 18.43 11.67 -19.37
N VAL A 29 17.38 12.05 -18.67
CA VAL A 29 16.01 11.55 -18.90
C VAL A 29 15.09 12.70 -19.22
N ASN A 30 14.38 12.58 -20.34
CA ASN A 30 13.32 13.50 -20.74
C ASN A 30 11.96 12.92 -20.33
N LEU A 31 11.27 13.59 -19.41
CA LEU A 31 10.04 13.09 -18.81
C LEU A 31 8.80 13.47 -19.64
N TRP A 32 8.61 12.84 -20.79
CA TRP A 32 7.40 13.10 -21.59
C TRP A 32 6.11 12.66 -20.85
N PRO A 33 4.99 13.43 -20.91
CA PRO A 33 4.75 14.67 -21.67
C PRO A 33 5.23 15.96 -21.00
N ALA A 34 5.80 15.91 -19.80
CA ALA A 34 6.37 17.08 -19.16
C ALA A 34 7.64 17.54 -19.91
N PRO A 35 7.82 18.85 -20.18
CA PRO A 35 9.05 19.38 -20.78
C PRO A 35 10.16 19.48 -19.73
N LEU A 36 10.43 18.39 -19.01
CA LEU A 36 11.40 18.32 -17.94
C LEU A 36 12.52 17.34 -18.31
N THR A 37 13.76 17.83 -18.27
CA THR A 37 14.97 17.03 -18.46
C THR A 37 15.68 16.90 -17.12
N LEU A 38 15.85 15.67 -16.64
CA LEU A 38 16.57 15.36 -15.41
C LEU A 38 17.94 14.77 -15.75
N ALA A 39 18.98 15.33 -15.16
CA ALA A 39 20.33 14.76 -15.18
C ALA A 39 20.63 14.21 -13.78
N LEU A 40 20.41 12.91 -13.60
CA LEU A 40 20.56 12.23 -12.32
C LEU A 40 21.34 10.94 -12.52
N PRO A 41 22.12 10.50 -11.52
CA PRO A 41 22.65 9.14 -11.51
C PRO A 41 21.54 8.11 -11.70
N VAL A 42 21.83 7.00 -12.37
CA VAL A 42 20.83 5.95 -12.64
C VAL A 42 20.19 5.41 -11.35
N TYR A 43 20.96 5.30 -10.27
CA TYR A 43 20.37 4.95 -8.96
C TYR A 43 19.36 5.97 -8.45
N GLY A 44 19.55 7.25 -8.75
CA GLY A 44 18.64 8.33 -8.36
C GLY A 44 17.29 8.19 -9.06
N LEU A 45 17.30 7.83 -10.34
CA LEU A 45 16.08 7.57 -11.11
C LEU A 45 15.33 6.34 -10.58
N ALA A 46 16.05 5.24 -10.33
CA ALA A 46 15.46 4.01 -9.83
C ALA A 46 14.84 4.20 -8.43
N PHE A 47 15.61 4.75 -7.48
CA PHE A 47 15.13 4.94 -6.11
C PHE A 47 14.06 6.02 -6.03
N GLY A 48 14.20 7.10 -6.80
CA GLY A 48 13.18 8.14 -6.92
C GLY A 48 11.86 7.57 -7.44
N GLY A 49 11.90 6.76 -8.51
CA GLY A 49 10.71 6.10 -9.06
C GLY A 49 10.03 5.18 -8.05
N ILE A 50 10.79 4.35 -7.34
CA ILE A 50 10.26 3.47 -6.29
C ILE A 50 9.62 4.28 -5.16
N ALA A 51 10.30 5.32 -4.68
CA ALA A 51 9.80 6.18 -3.62
C ALA A 51 8.50 6.89 -4.02
N LEU A 52 8.45 7.47 -5.23
CA LEU A 52 7.25 8.12 -5.76
C LEU A 52 6.10 7.13 -5.93
N GLY A 53 6.37 5.93 -6.46
CA GLY A 53 5.37 4.86 -6.58
C GLY A 53 4.82 4.43 -5.22
N PHE A 54 5.69 4.26 -4.22
CA PHE A 54 5.29 3.92 -2.85
C PHE A 54 4.44 5.03 -2.23
N LEU A 55 4.86 6.30 -2.33
CA LEU A 55 4.12 7.43 -1.79
C LEU A 55 2.76 7.59 -2.48
N GLY A 56 2.71 7.44 -3.80
CA GLY A 56 1.46 7.45 -4.56
C GLY A 56 0.52 6.31 -4.16
N GLY A 57 1.05 5.09 -4.05
CA GLY A 57 0.29 3.93 -3.57
C GLY A 57 -0.24 4.10 -2.15
N ALA A 58 0.59 4.61 -1.25
CA ALA A 58 0.20 4.92 0.13
C ALA A 58 -0.89 6.00 0.19
N LEU A 59 -0.79 7.04 -0.63
CA LEU A 59 -1.81 8.09 -0.74
C LEU A 59 -3.14 7.52 -1.24
N VAL A 60 -3.11 6.71 -2.30
CA VAL A 60 -4.31 6.03 -2.84
C VAL A 60 -4.93 5.12 -1.77
N ALA A 61 -4.13 4.30 -1.08
CA ALA A 61 -4.59 3.43 -0.01
C ALA A 61 -5.19 4.23 1.16
N TRP A 62 -4.61 5.39 1.50
CA TRP A 62 -5.14 6.27 2.54
C TRP A 62 -6.50 6.85 2.17
N LEU A 63 -6.65 7.34 0.93
CA LEU A 63 -7.91 7.85 0.39
C LEU A 63 -8.99 6.74 0.33
N ALA A 64 -8.62 5.54 -0.11
CA ALA A 64 -9.51 4.38 -0.15
C ALA A 64 -9.93 3.90 1.26
N GLY A 65 -8.97 3.86 2.19
CA GLY A 65 -9.19 3.50 3.59
C GLY A 65 -10.07 4.49 4.37
N GLY A 66 -10.26 5.71 3.87
CA GLY A 66 -11.24 6.67 4.39
C GLY A 66 -12.69 6.19 4.21
N LYS A 67 -13.03 5.64 3.03
CA LYS A 67 -14.35 5.02 2.78
C LYS A 67 -14.49 3.67 3.49
N GLY A 68 -13.42 2.88 3.54
CA GLY A 68 -13.39 1.60 4.26
C GLY A 68 -13.72 1.72 5.75
N ARG A 69 -13.17 2.74 6.43
CA ARG A 69 -13.42 2.97 7.87
C ARG A 69 -14.89 3.24 8.22
N ARG A 70 -15.66 3.89 7.33
CA ARG A 70 -17.12 4.08 7.53
C ARG A 70 -17.87 2.76 7.38
N ARG A 71 -17.56 2.00 6.33
CA ARG A 71 -18.19 0.71 6.05
C ARG A 71 -17.89 -0.33 7.13
N THR A 72 -16.66 -0.37 7.67
CA THR A 72 -16.33 -1.24 8.80
C THR A 72 -17.09 -0.86 10.07
N ARG A 73 -17.38 0.43 10.31
CA ARG A 73 -18.19 0.87 11.45
C ARG A 73 -19.65 0.49 11.29
N GLU A 74 -20.22 0.63 10.09
CA GLU A 74 -21.59 0.23 9.78
C GLU A 74 -21.77 -1.28 9.88
N ILE A 75 -20.89 -2.07 9.25
CA ILE A 75 -20.90 -3.53 9.35
C ILE A 75 -20.80 -3.98 10.82
N ARG A 76 -19.92 -3.37 11.62
CA ARG A 76 -19.82 -3.65 13.07
C ARG A 76 -21.03 -3.22 13.88
N ARG A 77 -21.83 -2.26 13.42
CA ARG A 77 -23.08 -1.84 14.08
C ARG A 77 -24.21 -2.81 13.74
N THR A 78 -24.37 -3.15 12.47
CA THR A 78 -25.35 -4.13 12.00
C THR A 78 -25.09 -5.51 12.61
N ALA A 79 -23.84 -5.97 12.64
CA ALA A 79 -23.47 -7.23 13.30
C ALA A 79 -23.89 -7.24 14.79
N ARG A 80 -23.58 -6.16 15.53
CA ARG A 80 -23.99 -6.04 16.94
C ARG A 80 -25.50 -5.96 17.14
N GLN A 81 -26.24 -5.37 16.19
CA GLN A 81 -27.70 -5.36 16.23
C GLN A 81 -28.29 -6.75 15.96
N LEU A 82 -27.69 -7.54 15.07
CA LEU A 82 -28.09 -8.92 14.81
C LEU A 82 -27.77 -9.82 16.01
N GLU A 83 -26.58 -9.71 16.59
CA GLU A 83 -26.19 -10.44 17.81
C GLU A 83 -27.18 -10.20 18.95
N ARG A 84 -27.55 -8.93 19.21
CA ARG A 84 -28.54 -8.58 20.25
C ARG A 84 -29.93 -9.13 19.97
N GLN A 85 -30.34 -9.24 18.70
CA GLN A 85 -31.65 -9.80 18.34
C GLN A 85 -31.69 -11.31 18.56
N VAL A 86 -30.58 -12.01 18.25
CA VAL A 86 -30.42 -13.44 18.53
C VAL A 86 -30.41 -13.69 20.04
N GLU A 87 -29.70 -12.86 20.81
CA GLU A 87 -29.58 -12.98 22.27
C GLU A 87 -30.88 -12.60 23.00
N ALA A 88 -31.66 -11.66 22.45
CA ALA A 88 -32.99 -11.29 22.94
C ALA A 88 -34.10 -12.30 22.56
N GLY A 89 -33.74 -13.43 21.93
CA GLY A 89 -34.68 -14.52 21.60
C GLY A 89 -35.50 -14.31 20.32
N GLY A 90 -35.16 -13.31 19.50
CA GLY A 90 -35.73 -13.13 18.17
C GLY A 90 -35.15 -14.16 17.21
N GLY A 91 -35.88 -15.25 16.96
CA GLY A 91 -35.48 -16.29 16.01
C GLY A 91 -35.11 -15.71 14.63
N VAL A 92 -34.16 -16.35 13.95
CA VAL A 92 -33.67 -15.98 12.63
C VAL A 92 -34.87 -15.84 11.67
N PRO A 93 -35.18 -14.66 11.11
CA PRO A 93 -36.24 -14.55 10.12
C PRO A 93 -35.83 -15.39 8.91
N ALA A 94 -36.63 -16.43 8.63
CA ALA A 94 -36.45 -17.30 7.49
C ALA A 94 -36.29 -16.43 6.23
N VAL A 95 -35.10 -16.49 5.65
CA VAL A 95 -34.82 -15.92 4.33
C VAL A 95 -35.87 -16.52 3.40
N ARG A 96 -36.83 -15.69 2.98
CA ARG A 96 -37.87 -16.07 2.04
C ARG A 96 -37.18 -16.35 0.71
N ALA A 97 -36.90 -17.63 0.47
CA ALA A 97 -36.66 -18.13 -0.87
C ALA A 97 -37.92 -17.84 -1.69
N GLY A 98 -37.77 -16.95 -2.67
CA GLY A 98 -38.73 -16.65 -3.72
C GLY A 98 -37.92 -16.40 -4.99
#